data_AF-A0A0A6ZH60-F1
#
_entry.id   AF-A0A0A6ZH60-F1
#
_cell.length_a   1.000
_cell.length_b   1.000
_cell.length_c   1.000
_cell.angle_alpha   90.00
_cell.angle_beta   90.00
_cell.angle_gamma   90.00
#
_symmetry.space_group_name_H-M   'P 1'
#
loop_
_entity.id
_entity.type
_entity.pdbx_description
1 polymer ?
#
loop_
_entity_poly.entity_id
_entity_poly.type
_entity_poly.pdbx_seq_one_letter_code
_entity_poly.pdbx_strand_id
1 'polypeptide(L)'
;MYTYTHDPTGCLSWQSGAAIFPQQAQCGADAGRGSPVFSSLSWQKKHKGLYASRDSAHFLMPETYMNLSGESVQAAAAFYKINIEEIIIIHDELELPLGTISLKFSGGLGGHNGLRSMKSCFASADFWRLRIGIGRPDSRLPGEGGPQGSGEGVYDWVLSDFSAAEFEALHPALDAGAALLLQTFACDPQTLLPAWAKKKVTVENAEAE
;
A
#
# COMPACT_ATOMS: atom_id res chain seq x y z
N MET A 1 2.11 -5.32 -0.66
CA MET A 1 1.02 -5.96 0.10
C MET A 1 1.62 -6.53 1.38
N TYR A 2 1.01 -6.34 2.54
CA TYR A 2 1.64 -6.73 3.82
C TYR A 2 0.69 -7.58 4.64
N THR A 3 1.26 -8.46 5.44
CA THR A 3 0.50 -9.35 6.31
C THR A 3 1.05 -9.18 7.73
N TYR A 4 0.23 -8.66 8.64
CA TYR A 4 0.40 -8.66 10.10
C TYR A 4 -0.22 -9.95 10.68
N THR A 5 0.04 -10.31 11.93
CA THR A 5 -0.69 -11.36 12.69
C THR A 5 -0.91 -10.91 14.15
N HIS A 6 -2.08 -11.20 14.72
CA HIS A 6 -2.48 -10.93 16.10
C HIS A 6 -2.59 -12.25 16.88
N ASP A 7 -1.74 -12.42 17.90
CA ASP A 7 -1.76 -13.60 18.79
C ASP A 7 -2.69 -13.33 20.00
N PRO A 8 -3.67 -14.21 20.30
CA PRO A 8 -4.59 -14.04 21.43
C PRO A 8 -3.99 -14.31 22.82
N THR A 9 -2.70 -14.65 22.94
CA THR A 9 -2.06 -14.95 24.23
C THR A 9 -1.15 -13.81 24.70
N GLY A 10 -1.69 -12.94 25.55
CA GLY A 10 -0.98 -11.75 26.05
C GLY A 10 0.37 -12.04 26.72
N CYS A 11 1.47 -11.63 26.10
CA CYS A 11 2.72 -11.23 26.74
C CYS A 11 3.64 -10.47 25.75
N LEU A 12 4.53 -9.64 26.30
CA LEU A 12 5.39 -8.63 25.66
C LEU A 12 6.31 -9.13 24.52
N SER A 13 6.35 -8.40 23.39
CA SER A 13 7.57 -7.96 22.66
C SER A 13 7.16 -7.35 21.31
N TRP A 14 7.62 -6.13 20.98
CA TRP A 14 7.07 -5.36 19.85
C TRP A 14 8.14 -4.91 18.86
N GLN A 15 8.01 -5.40 17.64
CA GLN A 15 8.84 -5.14 16.46
C GLN A 15 7.90 -5.12 15.24
N SER A 16 8.10 -4.28 14.21
CA SER A 16 7.71 -4.60 12.80
C SER A 16 7.93 -3.48 11.74
N GLY A 17 8.20 -3.86 10.46
CA GLY A 17 7.54 -3.24 9.27
C GLY A 17 8.27 -2.84 7.96
N ALA A 18 7.63 -2.94 6.77
CA ALA A 18 8.16 -2.64 5.41
C ALA A 18 7.16 -2.29 4.29
N ALA A 19 7.59 -1.51 3.26
CA ALA A 19 6.79 -0.99 2.12
C ALA A 19 7.41 -1.13 0.67
N ILE A 20 6.54 -1.02 -0.35
CA ILE A 20 6.52 -1.05 -1.86
C ILE A 20 6.60 0.25 -2.68
N PHE A 21 7.58 0.47 -3.57
CA PHE A 21 7.58 1.49 -4.64
C PHE A 21 7.68 0.87 -6.07
N PRO A 22 7.25 1.57 -7.15
CA PRO A 22 7.10 1.02 -8.50
C PRO A 22 8.42 0.82 -9.28
N GLN A 23 8.32 0.04 -10.35
CA GLN A 23 9.39 -0.59 -11.11
C GLN A 23 9.84 0.30 -12.29
N GLN A 24 11.16 0.38 -12.50
CA GLN A 24 11.90 1.10 -13.56
C GLN A 24 12.32 2.56 -13.27
N ALA A 25 13.08 2.77 -12.19
CA ALA A 25 14.15 3.77 -12.21
C ALA A 25 15.49 3.04 -12.14
N GLN A 26 16.36 3.32 -13.10
CA GLN A 26 17.71 2.76 -13.18
C GLN A 26 18.47 3.01 -11.87
N CYS A 27 19.26 2.00 -11.49
CA CYS A 27 20.26 2.05 -10.45
C CYS A 27 21.07 3.36 -10.53
N GLY A 28 20.96 4.17 -9.48
CA GLY A 28 21.61 5.48 -9.37
C GLY A 28 21.46 6.06 -7.96
N ALA A 29 22.15 5.44 -7.00
CA ALA A 29 22.71 6.02 -5.77
C ALA A 29 21.95 7.07 -4.91
N ASP A 30 20.64 7.29 -5.05
CA ASP A 30 19.93 8.25 -4.17
C ASP A 30 18.47 7.87 -3.84
N ALA A 31 18.16 6.56 -3.81
CA ALA A 31 16.87 6.04 -3.35
C ALA A 31 16.88 5.93 -1.81
N GLY A 32 16.81 7.06 -1.10
CA GLY A 32 17.09 7.05 0.34
C GLY A 32 16.72 8.32 1.11
N ARG A 33 15.59 8.96 0.80
CA ARG A 33 14.85 9.74 1.82
C ARG A 33 13.64 8.99 2.39
N GLY A 34 13.57 7.67 2.14
CA GLY A 34 12.57 6.77 2.72
C GLY A 34 13.12 5.99 3.92
N SER A 35 12.26 5.71 4.90
CA SER A 35 12.59 5.07 6.19
C SER A 35 13.67 3.97 6.12
N PRO A 36 14.69 3.99 7.00
CA PRO A 36 15.80 3.03 7.01
C PRO A 36 15.36 1.58 7.24
N VAL A 37 14.13 1.37 7.71
CA VAL A 37 13.56 0.04 7.94
C VAL A 37 13.38 -0.71 6.62
N PHE A 38 12.99 -0.02 5.54
CA PHE A 38 12.59 -0.66 4.29
C PHE A 38 13.77 -0.91 3.36
N SER A 39 14.73 0.01 3.36
CA SER A 39 15.98 -0.09 2.57
C SER A 39 16.92 -1.19 3.06
N SER A 40 16.75 -1.68 4.29
CA SER A 40 17.56 -2.76 4.89
C SER A 40 16.95 -4.16 4.76
N LEU A 41 15.82 -4.31 4.04
CA LEU A 41 15.24 -5.63 3.81
C LEU A 41 16.04 -6.50 2.83
N SER A 42 16.15 -7.78 3.15
CA SER A 42 16.71 -8.80 2.26
C SER A 42 15.59 -9.53 1.50
N TRP A 43 15.37 -9.14 0.24
CA TRP A 43 14.33 -9.71 -0.61
C TRP A 43 14.71 -11.08 -1.18
N GLN A 44 13.72 -11.99 -1.23
CA GLN A 44 13.83 -13.34 -1.77
C GLN A 44 12.63 -13.65 -2.67
N LYS A 45 12.81 -14.48 -3.70
CA LYS A 45 11.69 -14.97 -4.52
C LYS A 45 10.95 -16.09 -3.81
N LYS A 46 9.74 -15.82 -3.30
CA LYS A 46 8.84 -16.80 -2.64
C LYS A 46 7.38 -16.42 -2.87
N HIS A 47 6.48 -17.39 -2.73
CA HIS A 47 5.02 -17.16 -2.79
C HIS A 47 4.56 -16.39 -4.04
N LYS A 48 5.15 -16.68 -5.22
CA LYS A 48 4.86 -15.99 -6.49
C LYS A 48 5.16 -14.47 -6.46
N GLY A 49 6.14 -14.06 -5.67
CA GLY A 49 6.58 -12.67 -5.61
C GLY A 49 7.91 -12.45 -4.93
N LEU A 50 8.22 -11.18 -4.68
CA LEU A 50 9.34 -10.77 -3.84
C LEU A 50 8.85 -10.70 -2.40
N TYR A 51 9.50 -11.50 -1.56
CA TYR A 51 9.19 -11.66 -0.16
C TYR A 51 10.37 -11.21 0.69
N ALA A 52 10.09 -10.51 1.77
CA ALA A 52 11.03 -10.27 2.84
C ALA A 52 10.30 -10.45 4.16
N SER A 53 11.07 -10.70 5.21
CA SER A 53 10.59 -10.59 6.58
C SER A 53 11.57 -9.80 7.38
N ARG A 54 11.04 -9.08 8.33
CA ARG A 54 11.81 -8.42 9.38
C ARG A 54 10.99 -8.56 10.63
N ASP A 55 11.65 -9.03 11.67
CA ASP A 55 10.99 -9.22 12.96
C ASP A 55 9.77 -10.17 12.84
N SER A 56 8.62 -9.79 13.37
CA SER A 56 7.34 -10.53 13.23
C SER A 56 6.51 -10.14 12.01
N ALA A 57 7.02 -9.27 11.13
CA ALA A 57 6.29 -8.80 9.97
C ALA A 57 6.79 -9.41 8.65
N HIS A 58 5.82 -9.67 7.78
CA HIS A 58 6.02 -10.25 6.47
C HIS A 58 5.67 -9.23 5.38
N PHE A 59 6.56 -9.10 4.40
CA PHE A 59 6.44 -8.17 3.28
C PHE A 59 6.36 -8.94 1.98
N LEU A 60 5.38 -8.59 1.15
CA LEU A 60 5.15 -9.27 -0.11
C LEU A 60 4.83 -8.27 -1.21
N MET A 61 5.61 -8.31 -2.28
CA MET A 61 5.21 -7.74 -3.57
C MET A 61 4.91 -8.90 -4.51
N PRO A 62 3.63 -9.17 -4.79
CA PRO A 62 3.25 -10.14 -5.81
C PRO A 62 3.91 -9.79 -7.15
N GLU A 63 4.56 -10.77 -7.78
CA GLU A 63 5.05 -10.66 -9.17
C GLU A 63 4.04 -11.31 -10.14
N THR A 64 2.78 -11.45 -9.71
CA THR A 64 1.66 -11.93 -10.53
C THR A 64 0.98 -10.77 -11.26
N TYR A 65 0.12 -11.07 -12.23
CA TYR A 65 -0.82 -10.06 -12.75
C TYR A 65 -1.73 -9.52 -11.63
N MET A 66 -2.19 -8.28 -11.81
CA MET A 66 -2.99 -7.56 -10.81
C MET A 66 -4.30 -8.27 -10.43
N ASN A 67 -4.92 -8.98 -11.38
CA ASN A 67 -6.11 -9.79 -11.15
C ASN A 67 -5.82 -11.13 -10.46
N LEU A 68 -4.55 -11.50 -10.28
CA LEU A 68 -4.09 -12.73 -9.64
C LEU A 68 -3.29 -12.47 -8.35
N SER A 69 -3.21 -11.21 -7.89
CA SER A 69 -2.46 -10.86 -6.66
C SER A 69 -2.90 -11.65 -5.43
N GLY A 70 -4.17 -12.04 -5.34
CA GLY A 70 -4.70 -12.85 -4.24
C GLY A 70 -4.04 -14.23 -4.13
N GLU A 71 -3.58 -14.81 -5.24
CA GLU A 71 -2.93 -16.13 -5.23
C GLU A 71 -1.56 -16.10 -4.54
N SER A 72 -0.78 -15.05 -4.79
CA SER A 72 0.52 -14.84 -4.15
C SER A 72 0.36 -14.73 -2.63
N VAL A 73 -0.72 -14.04 -2.23
CA VAL A 73 -0.94 -13.63 -0.85
C VAL A 73 -1.55 -14.75 -0.04
N GLN A 74 -2.49 -15.49 -0.64
CA GLN A 74 -2.99 -16.73 -0.08
C GLN A 74 -1.85 -17.74 0.11
N ALA A 75 -0.91 -17.84 -0.84
CA ALA A 75 0.23 -18.74 -0.71
C ALA A 75 1.18 -18.35 0.44
N ALA A 76 1.37 -17.05 0.69
CA ALA A 76 2.14 -16.58 1.84
C ALA A 76 1.36 -16.78 3.16
N ALA A 77 0.10 -16.38 3.20
CA ALA A 77 -0.76 -16.47 4.38
C ALA A 77 -0.94 -17.92 4.84
N ALA A 78 -1.16 -18.87 3.93
CA ALA A 78 -1.26 -20.28 4.26
C ALA A 78 0.06 -20.86 4.82
N PHE A 79 1.20 -20.42 4.28
CA PHE A 79 2.52 -20.90 4.72
C PHE A 79 2.88 -20.40 6.12
N TYR A 80 2.66 -19.11 6.38
CA TYR A 80 2.97 -18.46 7.67
C TYR A 80 1.81 -18.48 8.67
N LYS A 81 0.66 -19.08 8.31
CA LYS A 81 -0.56 -19.19 9.13
C LYS A 81 -1.11 -17.83 9.55
N ILE A 82 -1.22 -16.93 8.57
CA ILE A 82 -1.72 -15.57 8.74
C ILE A 82 -3.21 -15.55 8.40
N ASN A 83 -4.02 -15.04 9.29
CA ASN A 83 -5.45 -14.79 9.10
C ASN A 83 -5.65 -13.52 8.25
N ILE A 84 -6.80 -13.43 7.57
CA ILE A 84 -7.09 -12.34 6.64
C ILE A 84 -7.23 -10.98 7.34
N GLU A 85 -7.75 -10.97 8.56
CA GLU A 85 -7.97 -9.77 9.39
C GLU A 85 -6.66 -9.10 9.80
N GLU A 86 -5.58 -9.84 9.66
CA GLU A 86 -4.24 -9.41 9.99
C GLU A 86 -3.51 -8.91 8.73
N ILE A 87 -4.10 -9.01 7.54
CA ILE A 87 -3.49 -8.56 6.28
C ILE A 87 -3.76 -7.07 6.05
N ILE A 88 -2.72 -6.29 5.70
CA ILE A 88 -2.84 -4.91 5.23
C ILE A 88 -2.37 -4.73 3.78
N ILE A 89 -3.30 -4.32 2.93
CA ILE A 89 -3.09 -4.09 1.51
C ILE A 89 -2.76 -2.62 1.27
N ILE A 90 -1.55 -2.30 0.80
CA ILE A 90 -1.29 -0.99 0.20
C ILE A 90 -1.70 -1.04 -1.26
N HIS A 91 -2.53 -0.11 -1.69
CA HIS A 91 -2.97 0.00 -3.08
C HIS A 91 -3.31 1.44 -3.46
N ASP A 92 -3.31 1.71 -4.75
CA ASP A 92 -3.75 2.96 -5.34
C ASP A 92 -5.28 3.09 -5.29
N GLU A 93 -5.77 4.32 -5.16
CA GLU A 93 -7.18 4.62 -4.98
C GLU A 93 -7.59 5.82 -5.83
N LEU A 94 -8.48 5.54 -6.79
CA LEU A 94 -8.98 6.54 -7.75
C LEU A 94 -9.91 7.56 -7.10
N GLU A 95 -10.69 7.14 -6.08
CA GLU A 95 -11.65 8.01 -5.40
C GLU A 95 -11.02 8.97 -4.39
N LEU A 96 -9.72 8.84 -4.14
CA LEU A 96 -8.97 9.73 -3.26
C LEU A 96 -8.12 10.68 -4.10
N PRO A 97 -8.15 11.99 -3.83
CA PRO A 97 -7.28 12.94 -4.52
C PRO A 97 -5.81 12.57 -4.37
N LEU A 98 -4.99 12.88 -5.38
CA LEU A 98 -3.54 12.65 -5.37
C LEU A 98 -2.92 13.06 -4.02
N GLY A 99 -2.06 12.25 -3.40
CA GLY A 99 -1.42 12.60 -2.12
C GLY A 99 -2.33 12.52 -0.89
N THR A 100 -3.49 11.87 -1.00
CA THR A 100 -4.37 11.57 0.14
C THR A 100 -4.13 10.16 0.62
N ILE A 101 -3.94 9.98 1.93
CA ILE A 101 -3.80 8.66 2.57
C ILE A 101 -5.07 8.33 3.35
N SER A 102 -5.48 7.07 3.30
CA SER A 102 -6.63 6.56 4.05
C SER A 102 -6.37 5.15 4.57
N LEU A 103 -6.47 4.95 5.88
CA LEU A 103 -6.53 3.64 6.49
C LEU A 103 -7.97 3.17 6.56
N LYS A 104 -8.23 1.93 6.16
CA LYS A 104 -9.57 1.34 6.17
C LYS A 104 -9.53 -0.13 6.50
N PHE A 105 -10.49 -0.59 7.29
CA PHE A 105 -10.77 -2.02 7.46
C PHE A 105 -12.00 -2.40 6.62
N SER A 106 -11.92 -3.52 5.91
CA SER A 106 -13.01 -4.09 5.12
C SER A 106 -13.65 -3.11 4.09
N GLY A 107 -14.84 -3.43 3.61
CA GLY A 107 -15.66 -2.61 2.72
C GLY A 107 -15.55 -2.93 1.22
N GLY A 108 -16.18 -2.08 0.40
CA GLY A 108 -16.28 -2.27 -1.05
C GLY A 108 -14.92 -2.26 -1.77
N LEU A 109 -14.82 -2.97 -2.88
CA LEU A 109 -13.55 -3.20 -3.60
C LEU A 109 -13.18 -2.07 -4.58
N GLY A 110 -14.06 -1.08 -4.80
CA GLY A 110 -13.78 0.07 -5.65
C GLY A 110 -13.47 -0.26 -7.12
N GLY A 111 -13.88 -1.45 -7.60
CA GLY A 111 -13.51 -1.92 -8.95
C GLY A 111 -12.07 -2.43 -9.09
N HIS A 112 -11.23 -2.29 -8.05
CA HIS A 112 -9.81 -2.63 -8.08
C HIS A 112 -9.56 -4.13 -8.25
N ASN A 113 -8.82 -4.50 -9.30
CA ASN A 113 -8.62 -5.91 -9.69
C ASN A 113 -7.87 -6.73 -8.62
N GLY A 114 -6.87 -6.14 -7.94
CA GLY A 114 -6.18 -6.80 -6.84
C GLY A 114 -7.06 -7.11 -5.64
N LEU A 115 -7.92 -6.17 -5.24
CA LEU A 115 -8.82 -6.37 -4.11
C LEU A 115 -9.90 -7.41 -4.45
N ARG A 116 -10.33 -7.46 -5.71
CA ARG A 116 -11.21 -8.51 -6.23
C ARG A 116 -10.54 -9.89 -6.16
N SER A 117 -9.26 -9.96 -6.56
CA SER A 117 -8.45 -11.16 -6.45
C SER A 117 -8.34 -11.63 -4.99
N MET A 118 -8.01 -10.73 -4.06
CA MET A 118 -7.97 -11.01 -2.62
C MET A 118 -9.31 -11.56 -2.12
N LYS A 119 -10.42 -10.87 -2.38
CA LYS A 119 -11.75 -11.32 -1.96
C LYS A 119 -12.09 -12.70 -2.54
N SER A 120 -11.70 -12.96 -3.79
CA SER A 120 -11.94 -14.25 -4.44
C SER A 120 -11.15 -15.38 -3.79
N CYS A 121 -9.88 -15.15 -3.42
CA CYS A 121 -9.03 -16.18 -2.82
C CYS A 121 -9.41 -16.47 -1.36
N PHE A 122 -9.77 -15.44 -0.58
CA PHE A 122 -10.04 -15.60 0.85
C PHE A 122 -11.54 -15.70 1.20
N ALA A 123 -12.43 -15.56 0.21
CA ALA A 123 -13.89 -15.49 0.39
C ALA A 123 -14.38 -14.39 1.36
N SER A 124 -13.49 -13.48 1.79
CA SER A 124 -13.78 -12.37 2.68
C SER A 124 -13.08 -11.10 2.19
N ALA A 125 -13.64 -9.94 2.56
CA ALA A 125 -13.04 -8.64 2.31
C ALA A 125 -12.46 -8.02 3.60
N ASP A 126 -12.45 -8.77 4.70
CA ASP A 126 -12.08 -8.33 6.05
C ASP A 126 -10.56 -8.32 6.24
N PHE A 127 -9.91 -7.48 5.43
CA PHE A 127 -8.51 -7.14 5.53
C PHE A 127 -8.36 -5.61 5.61
N TRP A 128 -7.24 -5.17 6.16
CA TRP A 128 -6.85 -3.77 6.22
C TRP A 128 -6.38 -3.26 4.87
N ARG A 129 -6.56 -1.96 4.65
CA ARG A 129 -6.21 -1.26 3.42
C ARG A 129 -5.58 0.06 3.77
N LEU A 130 -4.38 0.29 3.28
CA LEU A 130 -3.74 1.58 3.26
C LEU A 130 -3.82 2.12 1.83
N ARG A 131 -4.74 3.05 1.64
CA ARG A 131 -5.17 3.56 0.35
C ARG A 131 -4.35 4.81 0.03
N ILE A 132 -3.72 4.80 -1.14
CA ILE A 132 -2.93 5.93 -1.64
C ILE A 132 -3.73 6.58 -2.77
N GLY A 133 -4.16 7.81 -2.55
CA GLY A 133 -4.92 8.56 -3.54
C GLY A 133 -4.09 8.90 -4.75
N ILE A 134 -4.60 8.51 -5.93
CA ILE A 134 -4.03 8.82 -7.24
C ILE A 134 -4.95 9.71 -8.07
N GLY A 135 -6.16 9.98 -7.58
CA GLY A 135 -7.18 10.74 -8.29
C GLY A 135 -7.75 10.01 -9.51
N ARG A 136 -8.62 10.71 -10.23
CA ARG A 136 -9.20 10.29 -11.51
C ARG A 136 -8.53 11.04 -12.68
N PRO A 137 -8.67 10.56 -13.93
CA PRO A 137 -8.10 11.24 -15.10
C PRO A 137 -8.45 12.73 -15.18
N ASP A 138 -9.71 13.07 -14.86
CA ASP A 138 -10.22 14.44 -14.87
C ASP A 138 -9.63 15.33 -13.76
N SER A 139 -8.84 14.76 -12.84
CA SER A 139 -8.20 15.45 -11.72
C SER A 139 -6.70 15.67 -11.90
N ARG A 140 -6.14 15.37 -13.08
CA ARG A 140 -4.73 15.63 -13.40
C ARG A 140 -4.40 17.12 -13.28
N LEU A 141 -3.18 17.45 -12.87
CA LEU A 141 -2.72 18.84 -12.79
C LEU A 141 -2.79 19.51 -14.17
N PRO A 142 -3.21 20.79 -14.26
CA PRO A 142 -3.33 21.50 -15.54
C PRO A 142 -1.99 21.58 -16.28
N GLY A 143 -1.97 21.19 -17.56
CA GLY A 143 -0.78 21.27 -18.42
C GLY A 143 0.07 20.00 -18.44
N GLU A 144 -0.21 19.02 -17.58
CA GLU A 144 0.40 17.69 -17.63
C GLU A 144 -0.36 16.84 -18.67
N GLY A 145 0.32 16.39 -19.73
CA GLY A 145 -0.28 15.54 -20.77
C GLY A 145 -0.75 14.19 -20.19
N GLY A 146 -1.91 13.68 -20.59
CA GLY A 146 -2.47 12.41 -20.13
C GLY A 146 -3.78 12.06 -20.84
N PRO A 147 -4.33 10.84 -20.66
CA PRO A 147 -5.63 10.48 -21.23
C PRO A 147 -6.71 11.43 -20.68
N GLN A 148 -7.17 12.37 -21.50
CA GLN A 148 -8.31 13.25 -21.17
C GLN A 148 -9.57 12.56 -21.68
N GLY A 149 -10.46 12.12 -20.79
CA GLY A 149 -11.68 11.44 -21.23
C GLY A 149 -12.55 10.86 -20.12
N SER A 150 -13.85 11.03 -20.32
CA SER A 150 -14.95 10.52 -19.50
C SER A 150 -14.87 9.00 -19.28
N GLY A 151 -14.45 8.56 -18.09
CA GLY A 151 -14.70 7.20 -17.55
C GLY A 151 -14.08 5.98 -18.25
N GLU A 152 -13.85 6.02 -19.56
CA GLU A 152 -13.31 4.91 -20.37
C GLU A 152 -11.78 4.81 -20.29
N GLY A 153 -11.09 5.87 -19.86
CA GLY A 153 -9.63 5.92 -19.74
C GLY A 153 -9.06 5.46 -18.39
N VAL A 154 -9.85 4.83 -17.50
CA VAL A 154 -9.38 4.43 -16.17
C VAL A 154 -8.24 3.42 -16.24
N TYR A 155 -8.29 2.48 -17.18
CA TYR A 155 -7.21 1.51 -17.37
C TYR A 155 -5.91 2.21 -17.79
N ASP A 156 -5.98 3.08 -18.79
CA ASP A 156 -4.81 3.83 -19.28
C ASP A 156 -4.24 4.75 -18.19
N TRP A 157 -5.10 5.32 -17.35
CA TRP A 157 -4.70 6.14 -16.21
C TRP A 157 -3.91 5.37 -15.16
N VAL A 158 -4.45 4.25 -14.68
CA VAL A 158 -3.79 3.40 -13.66
C VAL A 158 -2.48 2.81 -14.18
N LEU A 159 -2.38 2.60 -15.50
CA LEU A 159 -1.19 2.08 -16.16
C LEU A 159 -0.21 3.17 -16.62
N SER A 160 -0.57 4.46 -16.49
CA SER A 160 0.30 5.57 -16.87
C SER A 160 1.27 5.95 -15.76
N ASP A 161 2.43 6.48 -16.15
CA ASP A 161 3.39 7.02 -15.21
C ASP A 161 2.94 8.37 -14.64
N PHE A 162 3.33 8.62 -13.39
CA PHE A 162 3.24 9.95 -12.79
C PHE A 162 4.23 10.90 -13.45
N SER A 163 3.82 12.15 -13.64
CA SER A 163 4.75 13.21 -14.00
C SER A 163 5.63 13.61 -12.81
N ALA A 164 6.69 14.38 -13.07
CA ALA A 164 7.57 14.87 -12.00
C ALA A 164 6.79 15.69 -10.96
N ALA A 165 5.88 16.56 -11.40
CA ALA A 165 5.08 17.38 -10.49
C ALA A 165 4.10 16.54 -9.65
N GLU A 166 3.50 15.50 -10.25
CA GLU A 166 2.63 14.57 -9.52
C GLU A 166 3.41 13.75 -8.49
N PHE A 167 4.61 13.30 -8.87
CA PHE A 167 5.49 12.55 -7.98
C PHE A 167 5.94 13.38 -6.78
N GLU A 168 6.35 14.64 -7.00
CA GLU A 168 6.67 15.58 -5.93
C GLU A 168 5.47 15.83 -5.00
N ALA A 169 4.27 15.96 -5.56
CA ALA A 169 3.05 16.11 -4.76
C ALA A 169 2.66 14.84 -3.97
N LEU A 170 3.07 13.65 -4.46
CA LEU A 170 2.78 12.36 -3.84
C LEU A 170 3.80 12.00 -2.76
N HIS A 171 5.04 12.47 -2.85
CA HIS A 171 6.14 12.12 -1.96
C HIS A 171 5.80 12.28 -0.46
N PRO A 172 5.24 13.41 0.02
CA PRO A 172 4.87 13.53 1.44
C PRO A 172 3.85 12.49 1.89
N ALA A 173 2.92 12.12 1.00
CA ALA A 173 1.91 11.11 1.29
C ALA A 173 2.52 9.70 1.38
N LEU A 174 3.54 9.41 0.59
CA LEU A 174 4.25 8.13 0.63
C LEU A 174 5.04 7.99 1.93
N ASP A 175 5.70 9.06 2.38
CA ASP A 175 6.41 9.09 3.66
C ASP A 175 5.45 8.95 4.84
N ALA A 176 4.34 9.68 4.81
CA ALA A 176 3.28 9.56 5.80
C ALA A 176 2.66 8.14 5.80
N GLY A 177 2.47 7.54 4.63
CA GLY A 177 2.00 6.17 4.48
C GLY A 177 2.98 5.14 5.04
N ALA A 178 4.28 5.35 4.81
CA ALA A 178 5.35 4.53 5.40
C ALA A 178 5.35 4.62 6.93
N ALA A 179 5.26 5.83 7.48
CA ALA A 179 5.19 6.06 8.92
C ALA A 179 3.91 5.45 9.53
N LEU A 180 2.76 5.64 8.89
CA LEU A 180 1.49 5.03 9.31
C LEU A 180 1.58 3.50 9.31
N LEU A 181 2.16 2.90 8.26
CA LEU A 181 2.36 1.46 8.22
C LEU A 181 3.20 0.99 9.42
N LEU A 182 4.27 1.71 9.77
CA LEU A 182 5.06 1.45 10.98
C LEU A 182 4.28 1.63 12.28
N GLN A 183 3.26 2.50 12.32
CA GLN A 183 2.39 2.63 13.49
C GLN A 183 1.40 1.46 13.62
N THR A 184 0.88 0.92 12.51
CA THR A 184 0.00 -0.27 12.53
C THR A 184 0.68 -1.51 13.10
N PHE A 185 2.00 -1.49 13.10
CA PHE A 185 2.89 -2.49 13.65
C PHE A 185 3.20 -2.31 15.13
N ALA A 186 2.94 -1.13 15.68
CA ALA A 186 3.21 -0.76 17.07
C ALA A 186 1.96 -0.70 17.96
N CYS A 187 0.76 -0.63 17.36
CA CYS A 187 -0.51 -0.53 18.09
C CYS A 187 -1.67 -1.15 17.31
N ASP A 188 -2.83 -1.29 17.96
CA ASP A 188 -4.06 -1.73 17.30
C ASP A 188 -4.46 -0.72 16.19
N PRO A 189 -4.50 -1.14 14.90
CA PRO A 189 -4.83 -0.25 13.79
C PRO A 189 -6.23 0.38 13.88
N GLN A 190 -7.17 -0.19 14.64
CA GLN A 190 -8.49 0.41 14.84
C GLN A 190 -8.39 1.78 15.51
N THR A 191 -7.42 1.98 16.39
CA THR A 191 -7.20 3.25 17.10
C THR A 191 -6.73 4.37 16.16
N LEU A 192 -6.16 4.01 15.01
CA LEU A 192 -5.64 4.95 14.00
C LEU A 192 -6.72 5.41 13.01
N LEU A 193 -7.86 4.71 12.91
CA LEU A 193 -8.92 4.99 11.93
C LEU A 193 -9.46 6.44 11.98
N PRO A 194 -9.73 7.05 13.16
CA PRO A 194 -10.24 8.42 13.20
C PRO A 194 -9.27 9.45 12.61
N ALA A 195 -7.97 9.29 12.88
CA ALA A 195 -6.93 10.19 12.39
C ALA A 195 -6.64 9.98 10.89
N TRP A 196 -6.84 8.76 10.39
CA TRP A 196 -6.45 8.35 9.04
C TRP A 196 -7.63 8.00 8.13
N ALA A 197 -8.83 8.50 8.41
CA ALA A 197 -10.01 8.20 7.58
C ALA A 197 -9.82 8.70 6.12
N LYS A 198 -9.42 9.96 5.94
CA LYS A 198 -9.02 10.59 4.66
C LYS A 198 -8.11 11.79 4.95
N LYS A 199 -6.80 11.58 5.08
CA LYS A 199 -5.83 12.65 5.40
C LYS A 199 -5.14 13.08 4.10
N LYS A 200 -5.41 14.30 3.64
CA LYS A 200 -4.62 14.93 2.57
C LYS A 200 -3.29 15.34 3.16
N VAL A 201 -2.19 14.77 2.65
CA VAL A 201 -0.85 15.10 3.11
C VAL A 201 -0.28 16.16 2.18
N THR A 202 0.25 17.21 2.75
CA THR A 202 0.93 18.31 2.06
C THR A 202 2.29 18.51 2.69
N VAL A 203 3.23 19.12 1.97
CA VAL A 203 4.59 19.39 2.46
C VAL A 203 4.56 20.13 3.81
N GLU A 204 3.67 21.12 3.95
CA GLU A 204 3.50 21.91 5.19
C GLU A 204 3.02 21.11 6.41
N ASN A 205 2.29 20.01 6.19
CA ASN A 205 1.77 19.16 7.27
C ASN A 205 2.69 17.96 7.58
N ALA A 206 3.69 17.69 6.75
CA ALA A 206 4.60 16.56 6.91
C ALA A 206 5.77 16.88 7.88
N GLU A 207 6.09 18.16 8.08
CA GLU A 207 7.18 18.61 8.96
C GLU A 207 6.75 18.87 10.41
N ALA A 208 5.45 18.78 10.71
CA ALA A 208 4.86 19.15 12.00
C ALA A 208 4.55 17.97 12.94
N GLU A 209 4.89 16.72 12.57
CA GLU A 209 4.49 15.50 13.29
C GLU A 209 5.66 14.54 13.53
#